data_AF-A0A447MVW4-F1
#
_entry.id   AF-A0A447MVW4-F1
#
_cell.length_a   1.000
_cell.length_b   1.000
_cell.length_c   1.000
_cell.angle_alpha   90.00
_cell.angle_beta   90.00
_cell.angle_gamma   90.00
#
_symmetry.space_group_name_H-M   'P 1'
#
loop_
_entity.id
_entity.type
_entity.pdbx_description
1 polymer ?
#
loop_
_entity_poly.entity_id
_entity_poly.type
_entity_poly.pdbx_seq_one_letter_code
_entity_poly.pdbx_strand_id
1 'polypeptide(L)'
;MSELKIAVSRHCPDCFSTHRNIVNVDESRFIDVAAIVLSIDDIEHGKLDEIDATGYGIPVFVATHDEGRVPPEYLPRISGVFEYNESRTAFYGRQLETAASHYETQLRPPFFRALVDYVNQGNSAFDCPGHQGGEFFRRHPAGNQFVEYFGETLFRSDLCNADVAMGDLLIHEGAPCIAQQHAAKVFNADKTYFVLNGTSSSNKVVLNALLTPGDLVLFDRNNHKSNHHGALLQAGATPVYLETARNPYGFIGGIDAHCFEEDYLRELISEVAPQRAREARPFRLAVIQLGTYDGTIYNARQVVDKIGHLCDYILFDSAWVGYEQFIPMMADCSPLLLELNETIRVFW
;
A
#
# COMPACT_ATOMS: atom_id res chain seq x y z
N MET A 1 -8.45 -20.32 -6.30
CA MET A 1 -9.06 -19.29 -5.44
C MET A 1 -10.56 -19.40 -5.62
N SER A 2 -11.37 -19.31 -4.55
CA SER A 2 -12.82 -19.32 -4.72
C SER A 2 -13.26 -18.04 -5.43
N GLU A 3 -14.10 -18.15 -6.45
CA GLU A 3 -14.75 -17.00 -7.07
C GLU A 3 -15.54 -16.21 -6.04
N LEU A 4 -15.51 -14.87 -6.18
CA LEU A 4 -16.37 -13.99 -5.39
C LEU A 4 -17.85 -14.28 -5.69
N LYS A 5 -18.68 -14.14 -4.66
CA LYS A 5 -20.11 -14.47 -4.66
C LYS A 5 -20.95 -13.35 -5.28
N ILE A 6 -22.23 -13.62 -5.50
CA ILE A 6 -23.22 -12.61 -5.84
C ILE A 6 -24.12 -12.41 -4.61
N ALA A 7 -24.28 -11.16 -4.16
CA ALA A 7 -25.25 -10.86 -3.11
C ALA A 7 -26.60 -10.49 -3.73
N VAL A 8 -27.67 -11.11 -3.26
CA VAL A 8 -29.01 -10.95 -3.85
C VAL A 8 -30.00 -10.71 -2.72
N SER A 9 -30.88 -9.73 -2.89
CA SER A 9 -32.01 -9.53 -1.97
C SER A 9 -33.04 -10.65 -2.11
N ARG A 10 -33.66 -11.03 -0.99
CA ARG A 10 -34.79 -11.98 -0.98
C ARG A 10 -36.04 -11.44 -1.68
N HIS A 11 -36.12 -10.12 -1.87
CA HIS A 11 -37.22 -9.45 -2.55
C HIS A 11 -37.03 -9.40 -4.08
N CYS A 12 -35.90 -9.86 -4.60
CA CYS A 12 -35.63 -9.86 -6.03
C CYS A 12 -36.43 -10.97 -6.76
N PRO A 13 -37.02 -10.68 -7.93
CA PRO A 13 -37.51 -11.72 -8.83
C PRO A 13 -36.36 -12.55 -9.41
N ASP A 14 -36.68 -13.77 -9.84
CA ASP A 14 -35.78 -14.66 -10.59
C ASP A 14 -35.54 -14.14 -12.02
N CYS A 15 -34.77 -13.05 -12.12
CA CYS A 15 -34.54 -12.31 -13.37
C CYS A 15 -33.17 -12.59 -14.01
N PHE A 16 -32.29 -13.37 -13.38
CA PHE A 16 -30.97 -13.69 -13.94
C PHE A 16 -30.51 -15.11 -13.58
N SER A 17 -29.55 -15.63 -14.33
CA SER A 17 -28.88 -16.90 -14.04
C SER A 17 -27.39 -16.69 -13.81
N THR A 18 -26.81 -17.30 -12.79
CA THR A 18 -25.35 -17.31 -12.55
C THR A 18 -24.88 -18.68 -12.07
N HIS A 19 -23.61 -18.98 -12.31
CA HIS A 19 -22.92 -20.15 -11.76
C HIS A 19 -22.21 -19.85 -10.44
N ARG A 20 -22.07 -18.57 -10.08
CA ARG A 20 -21.47 -18.15 -8.81
C ARG A 20 -22.39 -18.47 -7.65
N ASN A 21 -21.79 -18.68 -6.48
CA ASN A 21 -22.55 -18.84 -5.24
C ASN A 21 -23.33 -17.56 -4.92
N ILE A 22 -24.60 -17.72 -4.59
CA ILE A 22 -25.48 -16.62 -4.17
C ILE A 22 -25.54 -16.57 -2.64
N VAL A 23 -25.46 -15.36 -2.09
CA VAL A 23 -25.67 -15.07 -0.66
C VAL A 23 -26.74 -13.99 -0.51
N ASN A 24 -27.42 -13.98 0.64
CA ASN A 24 -28.37 -12.92 0.95
C ASN A 24 -27.62 -11.61 1.20
N VAL A 25 -28.11 -10.51 0.63
CA VAL A 25 -27.59 -9.15 0.85
C VAL A 25 -27.54 -8.80 2.35
N ASP A 26 -28.55 -9.19 3.13
CA ASP A 26 -28.64 -8.82 4.56
C ASP A 26 -27.73 -9.66 5.47
N GLU A 27 -27.24 -10.79 4.97
CA GLU A 27 -26.32 -11.67 5.71
C GLU A 27 -24.86 -11.41 5.31
N SER A 28 -24.63 -10.60 4.29
CA SER A 28 -23.31 -10.35 3.73
C SER A 28 -22.63 -9.16 4.37
N ARG A 29 -21.30 -9.26 4.51
CA ARG A 29 -20.42 -8.12 4.82
C ARG A 29 -19.80 -7.52 3.56
N PHE A 30 -20.21 -7.98 2.38
CA PHE A 30 -19.76 -7.57 1.05
C PHE A 30 -18.28 -7.81 0.71
N ILE A 31 -17.47 -8.31 1.66
CA ILE A 31 -16.03 -8.59 1.46
C ILE A 31 -15.73 -9.70 0.44
N ASP A 32 -16.68 -10.61 0.22
CA ASP A 32 -16.54 -11.77 -0.66
C ASP A 32 -17.55 -11.72 -1.82
N VAL A 33 -18.02 -10.50 -2.18
CA VAL A 33 -19.05 -10.26 -3.18
C VAL A 33 -18.48 -9.50 -4.38
N ALA A 34 -18.81 -9.94 -5.60
CA ALA A 34 -18.39 -9.29 -6.84
C ALA A 34 -19.48 -8.48 -7.56
N ALA A 35 -20.76 -8.74 -7.26
CA ALA A 35 -21.87 -7.90 -7.71
C ALA A 35 -23.07 -8.08 -6.79
N ILE A 36 -23.94 -7.08 -6.75
CA ILE A 36 -25.13 -7.04 -5.89
C ILE A 36 -26.38 -6.89 -6.76
N VAL A 37 -27.44 -7.62 -6.44
CA VAL A 37 -28.76 -7.46 -7.06
C VAL A 37 -29.79 -7.12 -5.98
N LEU A 38 -30.34 -5.91 -6.06
CA LEU A 38 -31.33 -5.35 -5.14
C LEU A 38 -32.71 -5.27 -5.80
N SER A 39 -33.76 -5.24 -4.99
CA SER A 39 -35.09 -4.84 -5.42
C SER A 39 -35.27 -3.32 -5.29
N ILE A 40 -36.38 -2.79 -5.83
CA ILE A 40 -36.77 -1.38 -5.62
C ILE A 40 -37.00 -1.10 -4.13
N ASP A 41 -37.59 -2.05 -3.40
CA ASP A 41 -37.87 -1.89 -1.97
C ASP A 41 -36.57 -1.74 -1.17
N ASP A 42 -35.52 -2.49 -1.50
CA ASP A 42 -34.24 -2.40 -0.78
C ASP A 42 -33.57 -1.03 -0.97
N ILE A 43 -33.63 -0.45 -2.18
CA ILE A 43 -33.05 0.87 -2.45
C ILE A 43 -33.85 1.98 -1.75
N GLU A 44 -35.18 1.86 -1.68
CA GLU A 44 -36.05 2.80 -0.95
C GLU A 44 -35.82 2.73 0.57
N HIS A 45 -35.44 1.55 1.09
CA HIS A 45 -35.05 1.35 2.48
C HIS A 45 -33.56 1.66 2.77
N GLY A 46 -32.84 2.28 1.82
CA GLY A 46 -31.49 2.79 2.05
C GLY A 46 -30.37 1.76 1.92
N LYS A 47 -30.63 0.56 1.40
CA LYS A 47 -29.60 -0.49 1.23
C LYS A 47 -28.46 -0.03 0.31
N LEU A 48 -28.77 0.80 -0.68
CA LEU A 48 -27.75 1.37 -1.57
C LEU A 48 -26.80 2.33 -0.84
N ASP A 49 -27.30 3.09 0.14
CA ASP A 49 -26.47 3.96 0.98
C ASP A 49 -25.56 3.15 1.91
N GLU A 50 -26.05 2.02 2.45
CA GLU A 50 -25.23 1.08 3.22
C GLU A 50 -24.08 0.50 2.39
N ILE A 51 -24.36 0.13 1.14
CA ILE A 51 -23.36 -0.41 0.21
C ILE A 51 -22.33 0.67 -0.14
N ASP A 52 -22.76 1.88 -0.48
CA ASP A 52 -21.85 2.97 -0.82
C ASP A 52 -20.96 3.37 0.37
N ALA A 53 -21.49 3.30 1.60
CA ALA A 53 -20.73 3.56 2.82
C ALA A 53 -19.57 2.56 3.05
N THR A 54 -19.56 1.40 2.39
CA THR A 54 -18.43 0.47 2.44
C THR A 54 -17.19 1.00 1.73
N GLY A 55 -17.38 1.87 0.72
CA GLY A 55 -16.31 2.36 -0.15
C GLY A 55 -15.74 1.31 -1.12
N TYR A 56 -16.35 0.12 -1.25
CA TYR A 56 -15.82 -0.96 -2.09
C TYR A 56 -16.10 -0.78 -3.58
N GLY A 57 -17.10 0.01 -3.96
CA GLY A 57 -17.44 0.26 -5.37
C GLY A 57 -17.96 -0.99 -6.11
N ILE A 58 -18.67 -1.87 -5.40
CA ILE A 58 -19.23 -3.11 -5.97
C ILE A 58 -20.33 -2.74 -6.98
N PRO A 59 -20.37 -3.34 -8.19
CA PRO A 59 -21.43 -3.07 -9.14
C PRO A 59 -22.79 -3.55 -8.62
N VAL A 60 -23.77 -2.63 -8.60
CA VAL A 60 -25.14 -2.88 -8.13
C VAL A 60 -26.11 -2.92 -9.29
N PHE A 61 -26.96 -3.93 -9.34
CA PHE A 61 -28.07 -4.06 -10.28
C PHE A 61 -29.40 -3.99 -9.52
N VAL A 62 -30.43 -3.45 -10.16
CA VAL A 62 -31.79 -3.40 -9.59
C VAL A 62 -32.72 -4.32 -10.37
N ALA A 63 -33.30 -5.31 -9.69
CA ALA A 63 -34.30 -6.20 -10.22
C ALA A 63 -35.71 -5.64 -9.98
N THR A 64 -36.55 -5.70 -11.01
CA THR A 64 -37.88 -5.12 -11.03
C THR A 64 -38.89 -6.12 -11.60
N HIS A 65 -40.12 -6.08 -11.09
CA HIS A 65 -41.27 -6.75 -11.72
C HIS A 65 -41.85 -5.89 -12.84
N ASP A 66 -42.73 -6.47 -13.66
CA ASP A 66 -43.43 -5.75 -14.75
C ASP A 66 -44.01 -4.42 -14.24
N GLU A 67 -43.72 -3.34 -14.99
CA GLU A 67 -44.09 -1.94 -14.71
C GLU A 67 -43.34 -1.22 -13.56
N GLY A 68 -42.43 -1.90 -12.85
CA GLY A 68 -41.58 -1.29 -11.82
C GLY A 68 -40.63 -0.25 -12.42
N ARG A 69 -40.60 0.97 -11.86
CA ARG A 69 -39.71 2.05 -12.29
C ARG A 69 -38.71 2.38 -11.20
N VAL A 70 -37.43 2.20 -11.52
CA VAL A 70 -36.34 2.67 -10.67
C VAL A 70 -36.36 4.21 -10.66
N PRO A 71 -36.41 4.85 -9.48
CA PRO A 71 -36.39 6.31 -9.41
C PRO A 71 -35.12 6.91 -10.06
N PRO A 72 -35.22 8.00 -10.86
CA PRO A 72 -34.10 8.54 -11.62
C PRO A 72 -32.86 8.91 -10.79
N GLU A 73 -33.05 9.26 -9.51
CA GLU A 73 -31.99 9.61 -8.57
C GLU A 73 -31.02 8.46 -8.28
N TYR A 74 -31.44 7.20 -8.44
CA TYR A 74 -30.60 6.03 -8.20
C TYR A 74 -29.87 5.55 -9.46
N LEU A 75 -30.33 5.93 -10.66
CA LEU A 75 -29.75 5.48 -11.93
C LEU A 75 -28.23 5.74 -12.06
N PRO A 76 -27.66 6.87 -11.58
CA PRO A 76 -26.22 7.10 -11.64
C PRO A 76 -25.38 6.18 -10.75
N ARG A 77 -26.01 5.54 -9.75
CA ARG A 77 -25.35 4.72 -8.72
C ARG A 77 -25.41 3.22 -9.01
N ILE A 78 -26.15 2.81 -10.04
CA ILE A 78 -26.34 1.40 -10.40
C ILE A 78 -25.71 1.08 -11.76
N SER A 79 -25.31 -0.17 -11.92
CA SER A 79 -24.71 -0.72 -13.14
C SER A 79 -25.75 -1.20 -14.16
N GLY A 80 -26.99 -1.45 -13.73
CA GLY A 80 -28.06 -1.85 -14.65
C GLY A 80 -29.38 -2.18 -13.95
N VAL A 81 -30.43 -2.33 -14.75
CA VAL A 81 -31.77 -2.73 -14.31
C VAL A 81 -32.16 -4.04 -14.99
N PHE A 82 -32.60 -5.00 -14.20
CA PHE A 82 -33.13 -6.28 -14.65
C PHE A 82 -34.64 -6.26 -14.51
N GLU A 83 -35.34 -6.53 -15.61
CA GLU A 83 -36.79 -6.66 -15.64
C GLU A 83 -37.12 -8.15 -15.60
N TYR A 84 -38.07 -8.57 -14.77
CA TYR A 84 -38.48 -9.98 -14.72
C TYR A 84 -39.03 -10.41 -16.08
N ASN A 85 -38.26 -11.25 -16.78
CA ASN A 85 -38.64 -11.80 -18.06
C ASN A 85 -37.86 -13.09 -18.31
N GLU A 86 -38.55 -14.23 -18.36
CA GLU A 86 -37.94 -15.55 -18.54
C GLU A 86 -37.05 -15.64 -19.80
N SER A 87 -37.39 -14.90 -20.87
CA SER A 87 -36.60 -14.89 -22.10
C SER A 87 -35.27 -14.12 -21.98
N ARG A 88 -35.12 -13.30 -20.94
CA ARG A 88 -33.94 -12.43 -20.73
C ARG A 88 -33.03 -12.91 -19.58
N THR A 89 -33.43 -13.89 -18.79
CA THR A 89 -32.67 -14.42 -17.64
C THR A 89 -31.21 -14.74 -17.98
N ALA A 90 -30.97 -15.42 -19.12
CA ALA A 90 -29.61 -15.75 -19.57
C ALA A 90 -28.82 -14.51 -20.03
N PHE A 91 -29.49 -13.49 -20.57
CA PHE A 91 -28.87 -12.24 -20.98
C PHE A 91 -28.44 -11.41 -19.76
N TYR A 92 -29.34 -11.22 -18.79
CA TYR A 92 -29.03 -10.53 -17.53
C TYR A 92 -27.95 -11.25 -16.74
N GLY A 93 -27.96 -12.59 -16.73
CA GLY A 93 -26.89 -13.40 -16.18
C GLY A 93 -25.50 -13.08 -16.77
N ARG A 94 -25.41 -12.91 -18.10
CA ARG A 94 -24.16 -12.51 -18.75
C ARG A 94 -23.72 -11.09 -18.40
N GLN A 95 -24.65 -10.15 -18.26
CA GLN A 95 -24.33 -8.79 -17.84
C GLN A 95 -23.79 -8.76 -16.41
N LEU A 96 -24.45 -9.47 -15.50
CA LEU A 96 -24.03 -9.62 -14.12
C LEU A 96 -22.64 -10.26 -14.02
N GLU A 97 -22.42 -11.37 -14.73
CA GLU A 97 -21.11 -12.06 -14.71
C GLU A 97 -20.00 -11.19 -15.29
N THR A 98 -20.28 -10.45 -16.37
CA THR A 98 -19.31 -9.52 -16.96
C THR A 98 -18.90 -8.45 -15.95
N ALA A 99 -19.87 -7.86 -15.23
CA ALA A 99 -19.59 -6.86 -14.22
C ALA A 99 -18.84 -7.45 -13.01
N ALA A 100 -19.25 -8.62 -12.53
CA ALA A 100 -18.60 -9.33 -11.43
C ALA A 100 -17.15 -9.69 -11.75
N SER A 101 -16.90 -10.27 -12.93
CA SER A 101 -15.56 -10.61 -13.40
C SER A 101 -14.69 -9.37 -13.57
N HIS A 102 -15.26 -8.28 -14.10
CA HIS A 102 -14.55 -7.00 -14.25
C HIS A 102 -14.11 -6.43 -12.90
N TYR A 103 -15.04 -6.40 -11.93
CA TYR A 103 -14.77 -5.93 -10.57
C TYR A 103 -13.69 -6.78 -9.87
N GLU A 104 -13.83 -8.10 -9.88
CA GLU A 104 -12.86 -9.03 -9.29
C GLU A 104 -11.46 -8.87 -9.90
N THR A 105 -11.41 -8.62 -11.20
CA THR A 105 -10.17 -8.39 -11.94
C THR A 105 -9.51 -7.06 -11.57
N GLN A 106 -10.30 -6.01 -11.34
CA GLN A 106 -9.80 -4.69 -10.93
C GLN A 106 -9.38 -4.63 -9.47
N LEU A 107 -9.99 -5.44 -8.60
CA LEU A 107 -9.62 -5.54 -7.18
C LEU A 107 -8.18 -6.02 -6.98
N ARG A 108 -7.65 -6.84 -7.89
CA ARG A 108 -6.31 -7.41 -7.76
C ARG A 108 -5.26 -6.40 -8.21
N PRO A 109 -4.33 -5.98 -7.32
CA PRO A 109 -3.21 -5.13 -7.73
C PRO A 109 -2.34 -5.83 -8.79
N PRO A 110 -1.56 -5.07 -9.59
CA PRO A 110 -0.92 -5.59 -10.81
C PRO A 110 -0.07 -6.86 -10.62
N PHE A 111 0.81 -6.88 -9.62
CA PHE A 111 1.68 -8.04 -9.36
C PHE A 111 0.88 -9.25 -8.87
N PHE A 112 -0.07 -9.04 -7.95
CA PHE A 112 -0.89 -10.12 -7.42
C PHE A 112 -1.76 -10.75 -8.51
N ARG A 113 -2.34 -9.93 -9.40
CA ARG A 113 -3.09 -10.42 -10.56
C ARG A 113 -2.21 -11.30 -11.45
N ALA A 114 -1.04 -10.81 -11.85
CA ALA A 114 -0.10 -11.58 -12.68
C ALA A 114 0.29 -12.91 -12.02
N LEU A 115 0.54 -12.91 -10.71
CA LEU A 115 0.87 -14.12 -9.95
C LEU A 115 -0.27 -15.14 -9.95
N VAL A 116 -1.51 -14.69 -9.70
CA VAL A 116 -2.70 -15.55 -9.75
C VAL A 116 -2.88 -16.15 -11.15
N ASP A 117 -2.76 -15.31 -12.18
CA ASP A 117 -2.89 -15.75 -13.58
C ASP A 117 -1.78 -16.73 -13.97
N TYR A 118 -0.55 -16.55 -13.47
CA TYR A 118 0.58 -17.45 -13.70
C TYR A 118 0.36 -18.81 -13.03
N VAL A 119 0.00 -18.82 -11.75
CA VAL A 119 -0.24 -20.06 -10.99
C VAL A 119 -1.38 -20.87 -11.61
N ASN A 120 -2.44 -20.21 -12.09
CA ASN A 120 -3.58 -20.88 -12.73
C ASN A 120 -3.24 -21.55 -14.07
N GLN A 121 -2.11 -21.21 -14.71
CA GLN A 121 -1.67 -21.90 -15.94
C GLN A 121 -1.18 -23.32 -15.67
N GLY A 122 -0.80 -23.65 -14.43
CA GLY A 122 -0.38 -25.00 -14.07
C GLY A 122 0.92 -25.44 -14.73
N ASN A 123 1.86 -24.50 -14.93
CA ASN A 123 3.15 -24.77 -15.57
C ASN A 123 3.99 -25.76 -14.75
N SER A 124 4.74 -26.63 -15.43
CA SER A 124 5.72 -27.53 -14.81
C SER A 124 7.04 -26.80 -14.57
N ALA A 125 7.42 -26.63 -13.30
CA ALA A 125 8.66 -25.97 -12.89
C ALA A 125 9.86 -26.95 -12.93
N PHE A 126 10.91 -26.58 -13.66
CA PHE A 126 12.21 -27.27 -13.70
C PHE A 126 13.38 -26.37 -13.28
N ASP A 127 13.05 -25.17 -12.81
CA ASP A 127 13.92 -24.11 -12.36
C ASP A 127 13.97 -24.07 -10.81
N CYS A 128 14.39 -22.94 -10.25
CA CYS A 128 14.32 -22.68 -8.82
C CYS A 128 12.96 -22.09 -8.45
N PRO A 129 12.47 -22.26 -7.21
CA PRO A 129 13.07 -23.01 -6.10
C PRO A 129 13.06 -24.53 -6.29
N GLY A 130 14.07 -25.23 -5.74
CA GLY A 130 14.25 -26.67 -5.94
C GLY A 130 13.15 -27.58 -5.37
N HIS A 131 12.21 -27.03 -4.59
CA HIS A 131 11.02 -27.79 -4.19
C HIS A 131 9.94 -27.85 -5.28
N GLN A 132 10.04 -27.05 -6.33
CA GLN A 132 9.24 -27.10 -7.56
C GLN A 132 7.74 -27.21 -7.29
N GLY A 133 7.16 -26.19 -6.64
CA GLY A 133 5.75 -26.21 -6.26
C GLY A 133 5.43 -27.04 -5.01
N GLY A 134 6.46 -27.51 -4.29
CA GLY A 134 6.32 -28.21 -3.01
C GLY A 134 6.44 -29.74 -3.15
N GLU A 135 6.64 -30.24 -4.36
CA GLU A 135 6.79 -31.66 -4.69
C GLU A 135 7.94 -32.33 -3.92
N PHE A 136 9.04 -31.61 -3.68
CA PHE A 136 10.13 -32.14 -2.85
C PHE A 136 9.68 -32.39 -1.41
N PHE A 137 8.99 -31.43 -0.80
CA PHE A 137 8.54 -31.53 0.59
C PHE A 137 7.58 -32.71 0.78
N ARG A 138 6.70 -32.98 -0.19
CA ARG A 138 5.75 -34.10 -0.14
C ARG A 138 6.40 -35.49 -0.07
N ARG A 139 7.69 -35.60 -0.40
CA ARG A 139 8.44 -36.87 -0.34
C ARG A 139 8.92 -37.25 1.06
N HIS A 140 8.80 -36.35 2.05
CA HIS A 140 9.20 -36.62 3.42
C HIS A 140 8.02 -36.39 4.38
N PRO A 141 7.75 -37.26 5.38
CA PRO A 141 6.60 -37.11 6.27
C PRO A 141 6.48 -35.73 6.92
N ALA A 142 7.59 -35.17 7.42
CA ALA A 142 7.60 -33.82 7.99
C ALA A 142 7.36 -32.73 6.93
N GLY A 143 7.86 -32.92 5.71
CA GLY A 143 7.65 -31.98 4.61
C GLY A 143 6.21 -32.04 4.09
N ASN A 144 5.57 -33.20 4.07
CA ASN A 144 4.18 -33.30 3.67
C ASN A 144 3.26 -32.60 4.69
N GLN A 145 3.51 -32.76 5.99
CA GLN A 145 2.82 -31.98 7.03
C GLN A 145 3.03 -30.47 6.86
N PHE A 146 4.23 -30.04 6.48
CA PHE A 146 4.53 -28.64 6.21
C PHE A 146 3.70 -28.09 5.04
N VAL A 147 3.59 -28.85 3.94
CA VAL A 147 2.76 -28.41 2.80
C VAL A 147 1.26 -28.47 3.11
N GLU A 148 0.79 -29.47 3.86
CA GLU A 148 -0.61 -29.52 4.32
C GLU A 148 -0.97 -28.35 5.22
N TYR A 149 -0.05 -27.94 6.10
CA TYR A 149 -0.26 -26.84 7.02
C TYR A 149 -0.39 -25.48 6.30
N PHE A 150 0.51 -25.19 5.36
CA PHE A 150 0.50 -23.91 4.65
C PHE A 150 -0.42 -23.88 3.41
N GLY A 151 -0.72 -25.06 2.85
CA GLY A 151 -1.47 -25.20 1.61
C GLY A 151 -0.58 -25.13 0.36
N GLU A 152 -1.01 -25.83 -0.69
CA GLU A 152 -0.24 -25.98 -1.93
C GLU A 152 0.02 -24.65 -2.64
N THR A 153 -0.95 -23.73 -2.65
CA THR A 153 -0.86 -22.46 -3.37
C THR A 153 0.37 -21.64 -2.96
N LEU A 154 0.75 -21.66 -1.68
CA LEU A 154 1.94 -20.94 -1.20
C LEU A 154 3.20 -21.38 -1.97
N PHE A 155 3.39 -22.68 -2.12
CA PHE A 155 4.56 -23.25 -2.79
C PHE A 155 4.49 -23.13 -4.30
N ARG A 156 3.28 -23.15 -4.88
CA ARG A 156 3.07 -22.91 -6.32
C ARG A 156 3.32 -21.45 -6.70
N SER A 157 3.14 -20.54 -5.76
CA SER A 157 3.45 -19.11 -5.93
C SER A 157 4.89 -18.72 -5.58
N ASP A 158 5.72 -19.67 -5.11
CA ASP A 158 7.13 -19.44 -4.84
C ASP A 158 7.94 -19.68 -6.11
N LEU A 159 8.25 -18.58 -6.80
CA LEU A 159 8.77 -18.49 -8.17
C LEU A 159 10.14 -17.82 -8.19
N CYS A 160 10.85 -17.89 -9.32
CA CYS A 160 12.13 -17.22 -9.49
C CYS A 160 12.21 -16.39 -10.77
N ASN A 161 13.40 -15.84 -11.05
CA ASN A 161 13.65 -15.00 -12.21
C ASN A 161 13.55 -15.73 -13.56
N ALA A 162 13.48 -17.07 -13.58
CA ALA A 162 13.26 -17.84 -14.80
C ALA A 162 11.79 -17.82 -15.25
N ASP A 163 10.85 -17.47 -14.35
CA ASP A 163 9.43 -17.28 -14.64
C ASP A 163 9.19 -15.91 -15.32
N VAL A 164 9.78 -15.71 -16.50
CA VAL A 164 9.86 -14.39 -17.19
C VAL A 164 8.51 -13.73 -17.46
N ALA A 165 7.41 -14.48 -17.46
CA ALA A 165 6.05 -13.93 -17.54
C ALA A 165 5.71 -13.00 -16.38
N MET A 166 6.36 -13.19 -15.22
CA MET A 166 6.23 -12.31 -14.05
C MET A 166 7.06 -11.03 -14.17
N GLY A 167 8.02 -10.94 -15.09
CA GLY A 167 8.94 -9.81 -15.20
C GLY A 167 10.15 -9.93 -14.27
N ASP A 168 10.75 -8.79 -13.91
CA ASP A 168 12.00 -8.73 -13.13
C ASP A 168 11.86 -7.74 -11.97
N LEU A 169 12.04 -8.23 -10.74
CA LEU A 169 11.95 -7.41 -9.52
C LEU A 169 13.16 -6.49 -9.33
N LEU A 170 14.36 -6.91 -9.76
CA LEU A 170 15.62 -6.22 -9.48
C LEU A 170 15.82 -5.03 -10.40
N ILE A 171 15.56 -5.20 -11.70
CA ILE A 171 15.69 -4.11 -12.69
C ILE A 171 14.35 -3.45 -13.04
N HIS A 172 13.27 -3.89 -12.38
CA HIS A 172 11.94 -3.29 -12.46
C HIS A 172 11.33 -3.37 -13.86
N GLU A 173 11.05 -4.59 -14.31
CA GLU A 173 10.35 -4.87 -15.58
C GLU A 173 9.07 -5.68 -15.34
N GLY A 174 8.11 -5.58 -16.26
CA GLY A 174 6.86 -6.36 -16.19
C GLY A 174 6.00 -6.05 -14.96
N ALA A 175 5.42 -7.09 -14.36
CA ALA A 175 4.45 -6.95 -13.28
C ALA A 175 5.00 -6.23 -12.02
N PRO A 176 6.26 -6.47 -11.56
CA PRO A 176 6.89 -5.70 -10.48
C PRO A 176 6.90 -4.20 -10.74
N CYS A 177 7.30 -3.77 -11.93
CA CYS A 177 7.39 -2.36 -12.29
C CYS A 177 6.01 -1.68 -12.25
N ILE A 178 5.00 -2.35 -12.84
CA ILE A 178 3.63 -1.83 -12.87
C ILE A 178 3.07 -1.74 -11.43
N ALA A 179 3.38 -2.70 -10.56
CA ALA A 179 2.97 -2.66 -9.17
C ALA A 179 3.65 -1.52 -8.38
N GLN A 180 4.94 -1.29 -8.62
CA GLN A 180 5.66 -0.15 -8.04
C GLN A 180 5.10 1.19 -8.52
N GLN A 181 4.76 1.32 -9.81
CA GLN A 181 4.10 2.51 -10.35
C GLN A 181 2.70 2.72 -9.78
N HIS A 182 1.95 1.64 -9.57
CA HIS A 182 0.65 1.71 -8.90
C HIS A 182 0.81 2.19 -7.45
N ALA A 183 1.77 1.64 -6.70
CA ALA A 183 2.07 2.11 -5.34
C ALA A 183 2.50 3.58 -5.31
N ALA A 184 3.34 4.01 -6.25
CA ALA A 184 3.75 5.41 -6.38
C ALA A 184 2.56 6.36 -6.55
N LYS A 185 1.55 5.96 -7.34
CA LYS A 185 0.30 6.73 -7.48
C LYS A 185 -0.52 6.75 -6.19
N VAL A 186 -0.64 5.62 -5.50
CA VAL A 186 -1.41 5.52 -4.25
C VAL A 186 -0.80 6.38 -3.14
N PHE A 187 0.53 6.36 -3.02
CA PHE A 187 1.27 7.11 -1.99
C PHE A 187 1.70 8.51 -2.44
N ASN A 188 1.29 8.99 -3.63
CA ASN A 188 1.68 10.31 -4.16
C ASN A 188 3.22 10.53 -4.18
N ALA A 189 3.96 9.53 -4.65
CA ALA A 189 5.41 9.58 -4.79
C ALA A 189 5.83 9.53 -6.27
N ASP A 190 6.99 10.10 -6.59
CA ASP A 190 7.57 10.00 -7.94
C ASP A 190 7.92 8.55 -8.31
N LYS A 191 8.45 7.80 -7.33
CA LYS A 191 8.84 6.39 -7.47
C LYS A 191 8.64 5.66 -6.15
N THR A 192 8.33 4.37 -6.24
CA THR A 192 8.28 3.45 -5.11
C THR A 192 9.15 2.24 -5.39
N TYR A 193 9.96 1.85 -4.40
CA TYR A 193 10.81 0.66 -4.47
C TYR A 193 10.33 -0.37 -3.45
N PHE A 194 10.09 -1.60 -3.90
CA PHE A 194 9.71 -2.69 -3.00
C PHE A 194 10.95 -3.34 -2.40
N VAL A 195 11.05 -3.33 -1.07
CA VAL A 195 12.16 -3.92 -0.33
C VAL A 195 11.66 -5.07 0.51
N LEU A 196 12.15 -6.28 0.24
CA LEU A 196 11.64 -7.52 0.83
C LEU A 196 12.35 -7.93 2.14
N ASN A 197 13.22 -7.08 2.67
CA ASN A 197 14.03 -7.36 3.87
C ASN A 197 13.84 -6.30 4.98
N GLY A 198 12.61 -5.77 5.04
CA GLY A 198 12.15 -4.77 6.02
C GLY A 198 12.79 -3.39 5.89
N THR A 199 12.23 -2.40 6.60
CA THR A 199 12.70 -1.00 6.60
C THR A 199 14.15 -0.87 7.05
N SER A 200 14.64 -1.81 7.86
CA SER A 200 16.08 -1.88 8.19
C SER A 200 16.97 -1.93 6.95
N SER A 201 16.56 -2.63 5.89
CA SER A 201 17.28 -2.69 4.62
C SER A 201 16.96 -1.48 3.75
N SER A 202 15.70 -1.03 3.72
CA SER A 202 15.29 0.19 2.99
C SER A 202 16.10 1.41 3.42
N ASN A 203 16.25 1.62 4.72
CA ASN A 203 17.09 2.67 5.29
C ASN A 203 18.53 2.56 4.76
N LYS A 204 19.12 1.36 4.74
CA LYS A 204 20.49 1.19 4.21
C LYS A 204 20.57 1.46 2.72
N VAL A 205 19.55 1.13 1.92
CA VAL A 205 19.51 1.46 0.49
C VAL A 205 19.56 2.97 0.30
N VAL A 206 18.70 3.73 0.98
CA VAL A 206 18.68 5.20 0.90
C VAL A 206 20.00 5.80 1.39
N LEU A 207 20.45 5.39 2.57
CA LEU A 207 21.62 5.95 3.23
C LEU A 207 22.90 5.70 2.42
N ASN A 208 23.14 4.48 1.93
CA ASN A 208 24.33 4.17 1.12
C ASN A 208 24.24 4.71 -0.32
N ALA A 209 23.05 5.04 -0.81
CA ALA A 209 22.89 5.69 -2.12
C ALA A 209 23.24 7.19 -2.07
N LEU A 210 23.00 7.85 -0.93
CA LEU A 210 23.10 9.31 -0.82
C LEU A 210 24.37 9.79 -0.11
N LEU A 211 24.86 9.03 0.87
CA LEU A 211 25.96 9.43 1.75
C LEU A 211 27.29 8.80 1.34
N THR A 212 28.35 9.56 1.55
CA THR A 212 29.75 9.13 1.39
C THR A 212 30.57 9.52 2.62
N PRO A 213 31.78 8.93 2.81
CA PRO A 213 32.62 9.27 3.94
C PRO A 213 32.93 10.77 4.03
N GLY A 214 32.62 11.39 5.18
CA GLY A 214 32.82 12.82 5.42
C GLY A 214 31.63 13.72 5.09
N ASP A 215 30.54 13.19 4.51
CA ASP A 215 29.28 13.91 4.41
C ASP A 215 28.71 14.21 5.79
N LEU A 216 28.12 15.40 5.98
CA LEU A 216 27.35 15.70 7.19
C LEU A 216 25.93 15.16 7.03
N VAL A 217 25.48 14.44 8.07
CA VAL A 217 24.10 13.96 8.18
C VAL A 217 23.45 14.59 9.41
N LEU A 218 22.34 15.30 9.21
CA LEU A 218 21.53 15.85 10.30
C LEU A 218 20.71 14.71 10.91
N PHE A 219 20.95 14.40 12.17
CA PHE A 219 20.65 13.08 12.71
C PHE A 219 19.77 13.15 13.95
N ASP A 220 18.48 12.81 13.81
CA ASP A 220 17.58 12.62 14.94
C ASP A 220 18.16 11.59 15.92
N ARG A 221 18.26 11.94 17.21
CA ARG A 221 18.82 11.04 18.23
C ARG A 221 17.92 9.84 18.54
N ASN A 222 16.63 9.89 18.15
CA ASN A 222 15.70 8.76 18.26
C ASN A 222 15.85 7.72 17.14
N ASN A 223 16.66 7.99 16.12
CA ASN A 223 16.80 7.14 14.95
C ASN A 223 17.03 5.66 15.31
N HIS A 224 16.35 4.77 14.59
CA HIS A 224 16.50 3.33 14.78
C HIS A 224 17.94 2.88 14.46
N LYS A 225 18.41 1.81 15.09
CA LYS A 225 19.77 1.25 14.90
C LYS A 225 20.15 1.03 13.43
N SER A 226 19.18 0.79 12.55
CA SER A 226 19.44 0.67 11.10
C SER A 226 20.01 1.94 10.49
N ASN A 227 19.57 3.12 10.94
CA ASN A 227 20.06 4.41 10.44
C ASN A 227 21.48 4.67 10.93
N HIS A 228 21.78 4.30 12.19
CA HIS A 228 23.15 4.31 12.70
C HIS A 228 24.07 3.39 11.89
N HIS A 229 23.63 2.16 11.59
CA HIS A 229 24.40 1.23 10.80
C HIS A 229 24.61 1.72 9.35
N GLY A 230 23.56 2.21 8.69
CA GLY A 230 23.63 2.65 7.30
C GLY A 230 24.40 3.95 7.12
N ALA A 231 24.04 5.00 7.87
CA ALA A 231 24.62 6.33 7.70
C ALA A 231 26.04 6.42 8.25
N LEU A 232 26.25 5.93 9.47
CA LEU A 232 27.47 6.23 10.23
C LEU A 232 28.52 5.13 10.05
N LEU A 233 28.12 3.86 10.17
CA LEU A 233 29.06 2.74 10.10
C LEU A 233 29.38 2.31 8.67
N GLN A 234 28.38 2.23 7.79
CA GLN A 234 28.57 1.78 6.40
C GLN A 234 29.00 2.93 5.49
N ALA A 235 28.23 4.01 5.44
CA ALA A 235 28.53 5.15 4.58
C ALA A 235 29.63 6.08 5.12
N GLY A 236 29.93 6.03 6.42
CA GLY A 236 30.99 6.85 7.03
C GLY A 236 30.62 8.33 7.16
N ALA A 237 29.33 8.66 7.17
CA ALA A 237 28.86 10.03 7.36
C ALA A 237 29.12 10.50 8.80
N THR A 238 29.34 11.80 8.94
CA THR A 238 29.56 12.46 10.23
C THR A 238 28.24 13.04 10.74
N PRO A 239 27.72 12.57 11.89
CA PRO A 239 26.43 13.02 12.40
C PRO A 239 26.53 14.37 13.08
N VAL A 240 25.51 15.21 12.86
CA VAL A 240 25.15 16.32 13.75
C VAL A 240 23.85 15.92 14.44
N TYR A 241 23.92 15.62 15.73
CA TYR A 241 22.79 15.07 16.47
C TYR A 241 21.78 16.14 16.89
N LEU A 242 20.50 15.81 16.80
CA LEU A 242 19.41 16.62 17.34
C LEU A 242 18.91 16.04 18.65
N GLU A 243 18.84 16.89 19.68
CA GLU A 243 18.34 16.53 21.01
C GLU A 243 16.84 16.24 20.94
N THR A 244 16.38 15.29 21.76
CA THR A 244 14.99 14.82 21.74
C THR A 244 14.37 14.82 23.12
N ALA A 245 13.08 15.15 23.15
CA ALA A 245 12.31 15.21 24.38
C ALA A 245 12.10 13.82 24.98
N ARG A 246 12.13 13.77 26.31
CA ARG A 246 11.68 12.64 27.14
C ARG A 246 10.84 13.19 28.28
N ASN A 247 9.72 12.54 28.57
CA ASN A 247 8.88 12.88 29.72
C ASN A 247 9.22 11.99 30.94
N PRO A 248 8.62 12.20 32.13
CA PRO A 248 8.87 11.36 33.31
C PRO A 248 8.49 9.87 33.17
N TYR A 249 7.70 9.52 32.15
CA TYR A 249 7.39 8.12 31.82
C TYR A 249 8.47 7.47 30.94
N GLY A 250 9.44 8.25 30.46
CA GLY A 250 10.46 7.80 29.52
C GLY A 250 9.98 7.72 28.07
N PHE A 251 8.81 8.27 27.75
CA PHE A 251 8.29 8.22 26.38
C PHE A 251 9.19 8.96 25.42
N ILE A 252 9.35 8.37 24.24
CA ILE A 252 10.08 8.87 23.11
C ILE A 252 9.29 10.01 22.47
N GLY A 253 9.59 11.24 22.87
CA GLY A 253 9.09 12.46 22.25
C GLY A 253 9.85 12.83 20.98
N GLY A 254 9.44 13.92 20.34
CA GLY A 254 10.10 14.49 19.17
C GLY A 254 11.38 15.27 19.50
N ILE A 255 12.00 15.81 18.46
CA ILE A 255 13.13 16.74 18.51
C ILE A 255 12.67 18.06 19.13
N ASP A 256 13.49 18.61 20.01
CA ASP A 256 13.17 19.88 20.67
C ASP A 256 13.10 21.04 19.67
N ALA A 257 12.20 22.00 19.91
CA ALA A 257 11.87 23.04 18.93
C ALA A 257 13.08 23.91 18.50
N HIS A 258 14.03 24.17 19.41
CA HIS A 258 15.24 24.95 19.12
C HIS A 258 16.20 24.23 18.18
N CYS A 259 16.16 22.89 18.12
CA CYS A 259 16.99 22.09 17.23
C CYS A 259 16.66 22.30 15.74
N PHE A 260 15.54 22.95 15.42
CA PHE A 260 15.18 23.32 14.05
C PHE A 260 15.56 24.76 13.68
N GLU A 261 16.20 25.51 14.58
CA GLU A 261 16.66 26.88 14.30
C GLU A 261 18.03 26.86 13.61
N GLU A 262 18.16 27.58 12.50
CA GLU A 262 19.36 27.54 11.66
C GLU A 262 20.63 27.99 12.40
N ASP A 263 20.55 29.05 13.22
CA ASP A 263 21.70 29.54 13.97
C ASP A 263 22.26 28.46 14.90
N TYR A 264 21.38 27.74 15.60
CA TYR A 264 21.76 26.62 16.47
C TYR A 264 22.38 25.47 15.68
N LEU A 265 21.80 25.11 14.53
CA LEU A 265 22.37 24.08 13.65
C LEU A 265 23.77 24.46 13.14
N ARG A 266 24.00 25.74 12.81
CA ARG A 266 25.31 26.24 12.38
C ARG A 266 26.34 26.26 13.50
N GLU A 267 25.92 26.50 14.74
CA GLU A 267 26.78 26.33 15.93
C GLU A 267 27.21 24.86 16.07
N LEU A 268 26.27 23.91 16.00
CA LEU A 268 26.59 22.48 16.06
C LEU A 268 27.52 22.03 14.92
N ILE A 269 27.32 22.54 13.70
CA ILE A 269 28.22 22.26 12.57
C ILE A 269 29.62 22.82 12.86
N SER A 270 29.72 23.99 13.50
CA SER A 270 31.01 24.63 13.79
C SER A 270 31.89 23.81 14.74
N GLU A 271 31.28 23.00 15.61
CA GLU A 271 32.00 22.10 16.52
C GLU A 271 32.56 20.87 15.80
N VAL A 272 31.84 20.35 14.80
CA VAL A 272 32.14 19.06 14.16
C VAL A 272 32.87 19.22 12.82
N ALA A 273 32.52 20.24 12.04
CA ALA A 273 33.03 20.52 10.71
C ALA A 273 33.03 22.03 10.42
N PRO A 274 33.89 22.82 11.10
CA PRO A 274 33.89 24.29 11.02
C PRO A 274 34.02 24.86 9.61
N GLN A 275 34.73 24.15 8.72
CA GLN A 275 34.87 24.51 7.32
C GLN A 275 33.56 24.50 6.54
N ARG A 276 32.54 23.76 7.01
CA ARG A 276 31.23 23.60 6.38
C ARG A 276 30.14 24.50 6.98
N ALA A 277 30.40 25.16 8.10
CA ALA A 277 29.39 25.90 8.86
C ALA A 277 28.73 27.06 8.08
N ARG A 278 29.39 27.57 7.04
CA ARG A 278 28.89 28.65 6.17
C ARG A 278 28.38 28.16 4.81
N GLU A 279 28.36 26.85 4.56
CA GLU A 279 27.74 26.29 3.37
C GLU A 279 26.24 26.63 3.36
N ALA A 280 25.69 26.90 2.18
CA ALA A 280 24.26 27.11 2.03
C ALA A 280 23.46 25.85 2.40
N ARG A 281 23.98 24.67 2.02
CA ARG A 281 23.41 23.34 2.31
C ARG A 281 24.49 22.45 2.94
N PRO A 282 24.77 22.58 4.24
CA PRO A 282 25.84 21.83 4.88
C PRO A 282 25.53 20.33 4.97
N PHE A 283 24.26 19.93 4.96
CA PHE A 283 23.86 18.54 5.15
C PHE A 283 23.56 17.86 3.82
N ARG A 284 24.17 16.68 3.61
CA ARG A 284 23.82 15.83 2.47
C ARG A 284 22.44 15.19 2.67
N LEU A 285 22.12 14.83 3.90
CA LEU A 285 20.87 14.17 4.26
C LEU A 285 20.46 14.58 5.69
N ALA A 286 19.18 14.83 5.90
CA ALA A 286 18.58 14.75 7.24
C ALA A 286 17.84 13.43 7.40
N VAL A 287 17.97 12.78 8.56
CA VAL A 287 17.24 11.55 8.89
C VAL A 287 16.40 11.81 10.13
N ILE A 288 15.08 11.90 9.94
CA ILE A 288 14.10 12.26 10.97
C ILE A 288 13.13 11.08 11.16
N GLN A 289 12.86 10.69 12.40
CA GLN A 289 11.87 9.65 12.68
C GLN A 289 10.47 10.28 12.70
N LEU A 290 9.69 10.16 11.62
CA LEU A 290 8.41 10.87 11.45
C LEU A 290 7.37 10.55 12.54
N GLY A 291 7.33 9.29 12.95
CA GLY A 291 6.50 8.82 14.04
C GLY A 291 7.36 8.04 15.04
N THR A 292 7.40 8.50 16.29
CA THR A 292 8.06 7.77 17.35
C THR A 292 7.22 6.57 17.79
N TYR A 293 7.86 5.59 18.42
CA TYR A 293 7.16 4.39 18.90
C TYR A 293 6.04 4.71 19.88
N ASP A 294 6.21 5.73 20.72
CA ASP A 294 5.25 6.12 21.75
C ASP A 294 4.18 7.11 21.25
N GLY A 295 4.01 7.23 19.92
CA GLY A 295 2.89 7.95 19.32
C GLY A 295 3.10 9.46 19.18
N THR A 296 4.34 9.96 19.17
CA THR A 296 4.62 11.35 18.78
C THR A 296 4.84 11.42 17.28
N ILE A 297 3.97 12.15 16.57
CA ILE A 297 4.05 12.31 15.11
C ILE A 297 4.35 13.77 14.80
N TYR A 298 5.34 14.00 13.93
CA TYR A 298 5.72 15.36 13.54
C TYR A 298 4.75 15.96 12.52
N ASN A 299 4.70 17.29 12.49
CA ASN A 299 4.23 18.03 11.33
C ASN A 299 5.35 18.04 10.27
N ALA A 300 5.21 17.24 9.22
CA ALA A 300 6.25 17.09 8.19
C ALA A 300 6.49 18.39 7.43
N ARG A 301 5.43 19.18 7.17
CA ARG A 301 5.55 20.50 6.53
C ARG A 301 6.47 21.43 7.32
N GLN A 302 6.26 21.53 8.63
CA GLN A 302 7.09 22.37 9.50
C GLN A 302 8.56 21.94 9.48
N VAL A 303 8.84 20.63 9.46
CA VAL A 303 10.22 20.13 9.36
C VAL A 303 10.84 20.56 8.03
N VAL A 304 10.16 20.32 6.91
CA VAL A 304 10.67 20.72 5.58
C VAL A 304 10.88 22.23 5.48
N ASP A 305 9.94 23.03 5.97
CA ASP A 305 10.02 24.50 5.92
C ASP A 305 11.18 25.05 6.77
N LYS A 306 11.49 24.42 7.91
CA LYS A 306 12.54 24.89 8.82
C LYS A 306 13.96 24.45 8.45
N ILE A 307 14.13 23.22 7.96
CA ILE A 307 15.48 22.67 7.72
C ILE A 307 15.74 22.28 6.26
N GLY A 308 14.71 22.25 5.41
CA GLY A 308 14.85 21.77 4.04
C GLY A 308 15.83 22.59 3.21
N HIS A 309 15.97 23.89 3.46
CA HIS A 309 16.94 24.71 2.74
C HIS A 309 18.41 24.41 3.11
N LEU A 310 18.66 23.66 4.18
CA LEU A 310 20.00 23.26 4.65
C LEU A 310 20.42 21.85 4.20
N CYS A 311 19.50 21.06 3.64
CA CYS A 311 19.70 19.63 3.37
C CYS A 311 19.43 19.29 1.91
N ASP A 312 20.32 18.59 1.20
CA ASP A 312 20.00 18.13 -0.16
C ASP A 312 18.79 17.18 -0.20
N TYR A 313 18.69 16.30 0.80
CA TYR A 313 17.62 15.32 0.96
C TYR A 313 17.13 15.26 2.40
N ILE A 314 15.88 14.84 2.60
CA ILE A 314 15.33 14.45 3.90
C ILE A 314 14.78 13.02 3.78
N LEU A 315 15.20 12.14 4.68
CA LEU A 315 14.62 10.82 4.90
C LEU A 315 13.73 10.89 6.15
N PHE A 316 12.42 10.73 5.95
CA PHE A 316 11.47 10.51 7.03
C PHE A 316 11.36 9.01 7.28
N ASP A 317 12.04 8.49 8.31
CA ASP A 317 11.87 7.10 8.74
C ASP A 317 10.48 6.94 9.37
N SER A 318 9.56 6.43 8.55
CA SER A 318 8.12 6.42 8.83
C SER A 318 7.60 5.02 9.18
N ALA A 319 8.48 4.12 9.63
CA ALA A 319 8.14 2.71 9.88
C ALA A 319 6.98 2.47 10.89
N TRP A 320 6.69 3.44 11.75
CA TRP A 320 5.59 3.39 12.73
C TRP A 320 4.28 4.02 12.23
N VAL A 321 4.32 4.67 11.07
CA VAL A 321 3.20 5.42 10.47
C VAL A 321 3.08 5.07 8.99
N GLY A 322 2.41 5.92 8.21
CA GLY A 322 2.11 5.78 6.79
C GLY A 322 0.63 5.90 6.47
N TYR A 323 -0.21 5.70 7.48
CA TYR A 323 -1.64 5.88 7.36
C TYR A 323 -2.06 7.36 7.46
N GLU A 324 -1.20 8.25 7.94
CA GLU A 324 -1.50 9.68 8.09
C GLU A 324 -1.88 10.34 6.76
N GLN A 325 -1.33 9.84 5.65
CA GLN A 325 -1.68 10.29 4.31
C GLN A 325 -3.17 10.07 3.96
N PHE A 326 -3.78 9.04 4.54
CA PHE A 326 -5.15 8.62 4.25
C PHE A 326 -6.15 9.08 5.31
N ILE A 327 -5.69 9.81 6.33
CA ILE A 327 -6.54 10.36 7.40
C ILE A 327 -6.52 11.89 7.27
N PRO A 328 -7.61 12.54 6.84
CA PRO A 328 -7.63 13.98 6.56
C PRO A 328 -7.15 14.87 7.72
N MET A 329 -7.43 14.48 8.97
CA MET A 329 -6.98 15.20 10.16
C MET A 329 -5.45 15.21 10.33
N MET A 330 -4.74 14.25 9.72
CA MET A 330 -3.30 14.06 9.85
C MET A 330 -2.54 14.45 8.57
N ALA A 331 -3.18 15.10 7.60
CA ALA A 331 -2.58 15.40 6.30
C ALA A 331 -1.25 16.17 6.40
N ASP A 332 -1.13 17.11 7.34
CA ASP A 332 0.11 17.88 7.58
C ASP A 332 1.28 17.04 8.11
N CYS A 333 1.00 15.83 8.60
CA CYS A 333 2.01 14.87 9.03
C CYS A 333 2.59 14.08 7.84
N SER A 334 1.92 14.05 6.68
CA SER A 334 2.39 13.29 5.53
C SER A 334 3.37 14.12 4.69
N PRO A 335 4.65 13.69 4.57
CA PRO A 335 5.60 14.39 3.72
C PRO A 335 5.29 14.22 2.22
N LEU A 336 4.55 13.17 1.84
CA LEU A 336 4.22 12.87 0.45
C LEU A 336 3.03 13.70 -0.07
N LEU A 337 2.30 14.40 0.80
CA LEU A 337 1.27 15.36 0.40
C LEU A 337 1.82 16.79 0.23
N LEU A 338 3.12 17.00 0.46
CA LEU A 338 3.73 18.32 0.35
C LEU A 338 4.05 18.64 -1.12
N GLU A 339 3.66 19.83 -1.56
CA GLU A 339 4.21 20.43 -2.76
C GLU A 339 5.63 20.92 -2.46
N LEU A 340 6.63 20.15 -2.90
CA LEU A 340 8.03 20.49 -2.75
C LEU A 340 8.49 21.38 -3.91
N ASN A 341 9.34 22.36 -3.60
CA ASN A 341 10.06 23.11 -4.63
C ASN A 341 11.18 22.25 -5.23
N GLU A 342 11.68 22.58 -6.44
CA GLU A 342 12.68 21.78 -7.16
C GLU A 342 14.00 21.53 -6.40
N THR A 343 14.23 22.25 -5.30
CA THR A 343 15.46 22.22 -4.52
C THR A 343 15.53 21.14 -3.44
N ILE A 344 14.43 20.52 -3.03
CA ILE A 344 14.41 19.51 -1.96
C ILE A 344 13.73 18.23 -2.45
N ARG A 345 14.35 17.09 -2.10
CA ARG A 345 13.78 15.77 -2.35
C ARG A 345 13.59 15.02 -1.04
N VAL A 346 12.48 14.31 -0.94
CA VAL A 346 12.09 13.57 0.26
C VAL A 346 12.02 12.08 -0.03
N PHE A 347 12.56 11.29 0.90
CA PHE A 347 12.32 9.86 1.01
C PHE A 347 11.40 9.60 2.20
N TRP A 348 10.46 8.67 2.02
CA TRP A 348 9.46 8.26 3.00
C TRP A 348 9.53 6.75 3.21
#